data_AF-A0A2M7XM58-F1
#
_entry.id   AF-A0A2M7XM58-F1
#
_cell.length_a   1.000
_cell.length_b   1.000
_cell.length_c   1.000
_cell.angle_alpha   90.00
_cell.angle_beta   90.00
_cell.angle_gamma   90.00
#
_symmetry.space_group_name_H-M   'P 1'
#
loop_
_entity.id
_entity.type
_entity.pdbx_description
1 polymer ?
#
loop_
_entity_poly.entity_id
_entity_poly.type
_entity_poly.pdbx_seq_one_letter_code
_entity_poly.pdbx_strand_id
1 'polypeptide(L)'
;MAKYSLLSKKEEKRNLRRAALFTFLTLLLIFGSIFWGIPALIKMAVFFGNIRGSSQPIEIKDNLPPQVPILNALPEATNQSEIEIFGITETGASVKIFLTGQEVKETVADNEGNFSSGKLNLTLGQNEIYALAIDKAGNQSTVSNKISVWYDNEPPTLEISQPEDNKTISDEKAKVNIIGKTEEDVELRINDHLVILEKEGNFEYTLGLNSGENKIHITATDKAGNQTEKSLTVTYSP
;
A
#
# COMPACT_ATOMS: atom_id res chain seq x y z
N MET A 1 68.49 23.53 92.19
CA MET A 1 68.22 23.32 90.75
C MET A 1 68.22 21.82 90.41
N ALA A 2 67.15 21.07 90.71
CA ALA A 2 67.06 19.64 90.31
C ALA A 2 65.63 19.07 90.42
N LYS A 3 64.62 19.71 89.80
CA LYS A 3 63.23 19.19 89.75
C LYS A 3 62.66 19.08 88.32
N TYR A 4 63.52 19.02 87.31
CA TYR A 4 63.12 18.94 85.88
C TYR A 4 63.44 17.59 85.20
N SER A 5 64.02 16.60 85.89
CA SER A 5 64.70 15.48 85.22
C SER A 5 63.89 14.20 84.95
N LEU A 6 62.69 14.01 85.52
CA LEU A 6 61.89 12.77 85.36
C LEU A 6 60.59 12.99 84.57
N LEU A 7 59.96 14.15 84.75
CA LEU A 7 58.81 14.59 83.95
C LEU A 7 59.21 14.77 82.48
N SER A 8 60.36 15.40 82.22
CA SER A 8 60.86 15.60 80.85
C SER A 8 61.09 14.28 80.12
N LYS A 9 61.71 13.27 80.77
CA LYS A 9 61.94 11.93 80.18
C LYS A 9 60.63 11.20 79.86
N LYS A 10 59.60 11.39 80.70
CA LYS A 10 58.26 10.80 80.48
C LYS A 10 57.53 11.49 79.32
N GLU A 11 57.66 12.82 79.23
CA GLU A 11 57.10 13.61 78.13
C GLU A 11 57.83 13.36 76.81
N GLU A 12 59.15 13.26 76.83
CA GLU A 12 60.00 12.89 75.70
C GLU A 12 59.59 11.51 75.16
N LYS A 13 59.48 10.49 76.02
CA LYS A 13 59.01 9.15 75.61
C LYS A 13 57.58 9.16 75.05
N ARG A 14 56.69 10.02 75.58
CA ARG A 14 55.33 10.20 75.06
C ARG A 14 55.34 10.90 73.69
N ASN A 15 56.16 11.94 73.53
CA ASN A 15 56.30 12.68 72.28
C ASN A 15 56.96 11.83 71.20
N LEU A 16 57.94 10.99 71.56
CA LEU A 16 58.62 10.07 70.66
C LEU A 16 57.68 8.94 70.19
N ARG A 17 56.82 8.43 71.08
CA ARG A 17 55.72 7.52 70.68
C ARG A 17 54.70 8.17 69.76
N ARG A 18 54.31 9.42 70.03
CA ARG A 18 53.40 10.19 69.16
C ARG A 18 54.04 10.47 67.81
N ALA A 19 55.32 10.86 67.77
CA ALA A 19 56.07 11.07 66.54
C ALA A 19 56.17 9.77 65.73
N ALA A 20 56.52 8.65 66.36
CA ALA A 20 56.56 7.33 65.70
C ALA A 20 55.18 6.92 65.13
N LEU A 21 54.10 7.19 65.87
CA LEU A 21 52.73 6.94 65.42
C LEU A 21 52.40 7.80 64.19
N PHE A 22 52.70 9.10 64.21
CA PHE A 22 52.44 9.99 63.08
C PHE A 22 53.28 9.60 61.86
N THR A 23 54.56 9.26 62.04
CA THR A 23 55.40 8.79 60.93
C THR A 23 54.87 7.50 60.33
N PHE A 24 54.38 6.58 61.17
CA PHE A 24 53.76 5.34 60.71
C PHE A 24 52.46 5.62 59.94
N LEU A 25 51.58 6.49 60.47
CA LEU A 25 50.34 6.92 59.80
C LEU A 25 50.62 7.59 58.45
N THR A 26 51.64 8.45 58.36
CA THR A 26 52.02 9.09 57.08
C THR A 26 52.52 8.07 56.07
N LEU A 27 53.34 7.09 56.50
CA LEU A 27 53.82 6.04 55.62
C LEU A 27 52.68 5.13 55.15
N LEU A 28 51.72 4.82 56.03
CA LEU A 28 50.53 4.03 55.68
C LEU A 28 49.62 4.77 54.70
N LEU A 29 49.46 6.10 54.86
CA LEU A 29 48.70 6.94 53.96
C LEU A 29 49.39 7.06 52.59
N ILE A 30 50.72 7.22 52.56
CA ILE A 30 51.51 7.22 51.31
C ILE A 30 51.39 5.86 50.62
N PHE A 31 51.53 4.76 51.37
CA PHE A 31 51.36 3.41 50.84
C PHE A 31 49.96 3.21 50.25
N GLY A 32 48.90 3.57 50.98
CA GLY A 32 47.54 3.50 50.47
C GLY A 32 47.31 4.39 49.25
N SER A 33 47.92 5.57 49.19
CA SER A 33 47.84 6.48 48.05
C SER A 33 48.52 5.90 46.81
N ILE A 34 49.67 5.25 46.96
CA ILE A 34 50.41 4.64 45.85
C ILE A 34 49.70 3.37 45.36
N PHE A 35 49.28 2.50 46.28
CA PHE A 35 48.70 1.19 45.93
C PHE A 35 47.22 1.25 45.53
N TRP A 36 46.44 2.18 46.08
CA TRP A 36 45.01 2.29 45.79
C TRP A 36 44.62 3.64 45.17
N GLY A 37 45.18 4.75 45.65
CA GLY A 37 44.83 6.09 45.17
C GLY A 37 45.17 6.31 43.70
N ILE A 38 46.45 6.17 43.31
CA ILE A 38 46.91 6.38 41.93
C ILE A 38 46.19 5.44 40.95
N PRO A 39 46.08 4.12 41.20
CA PRO A 39 45.32 3.24 40.31
C PRO A 39 43.84 3.61 40.18
N ALA A 40 43.19 4.07 41.25
CA ALA A 40 41.81 4.54 41.21
C ALA A 40 41.66 5.80 40.34
N LEU A 41 42.59 6.76 40.48
CA LEU A 41 42.60 7.97 39.66
C LEU A 41 42.81 7.67 38.16
N ILE A 42 43.68 6.72 37.83
CA ILE A 42 43.89 6.27 36.43
C ILE A 42 42.61 5.65 35.87
N LYS A 43 41.97 4.73 36.62
CA LYS A 43 40.70 4.12 36.21
C LYS A 43 39.60 5.17 36.00
N MET A 44 39.53 6.15 36.89
CA MET A 44 38.58 7.26 36.79
C MET A 44 38.87 8.14 35.57
N ALA A 45 40.14 8.46 35.30
CA ALA A 45 40.53 9.24 34.13
C ALA A 45 40.18 8.51 32.81
N VAL A 46 40.41 7.20 32.75
CA VAL A 46 40.01 6.36 31.59
C VAL A 46 38.49 6.33 31.44
N PHE A 47 37.75 6.16 32.53
CA PHE A 47 36.29 6.18 32.51
C PHE A 47 35.73 7.50 31.96
N PHE A 48 36.22 8.66 32.47
CA PHE A 48 35.81 9.97 31.96
C PHE A 48 36.31 10.26 30.55
N GLY A 49 37.47 9.71 30.16
CA GLY A 49 37.97 9.74 28.79
C GLY A 49 37.04 8.99 27.83
N ASN A 50 36.58 7.81 28.21
CA ASN A 50 35.64 7.00 27.43
C ASN A 50 34.26 7.67 27.31
N ILE A 51 33.78 8.37 28.35
CA ILE A 51 32.51 9.11 28.30
C ILE A 51 32.59 10.32 27.35
N ARG A 52 33.75 10.99 27.27
CA ARG A 52 33.96 12.08 26.29
C ARG A 52 34.20 11.58 24.87
N GLY A 53 34.68 10.35 24.71
CA GLY A 53 34.96 9.72 23.42
C GLY A 53 33.78 8.96 22.80
N SER A 54 32.68 8.73 23.52
CA SER A 54 31.46 8.15 22.96
C SER A 54 30.65 9.21 22.21
N SER A 55 31.21 9.74 21.13
CA SER A 55 30.50 10.57 20.15
C SER A 55 29.92 9.72 19.02
N GLN A 56 29.64 8.43 19.26
CA GLN A 56 28.80 7.70 18.32
C GLN A 56 27.43 8.39 18.33
N PRO A 57 26.95 8.89 17.18
CA PRO A 57 25.59 9.42 17.11
C PRO A 57 24.66 8.35 17.68
N ILE A 58 23.73 8.76 18.53
CA ILE A 58 22.63 7.89 18.93
C ILE A 58 21.88 7.61 17.63
N GLU A 59 22.06 6.42 17.06
CA GLU A 59 21.33 5.97 15.88
C GLU A 59 19.91 5.67 16.37
N ILE A 60 19.03 6.68 16.30
CA ILE A 60 17.61 6.50 16.59
C ILE A 60 17.07 5.67 15.45
N LYS A 61 17.07 4.35 15.64
CA LYS A 61 16.45 3.42 14.70
C LYS A 61 14.96 3.71 14.67
N ASP A 62 14.49 4.19 13.53
CA ASP A 62 13.07 4.33 13.27
C ASP A 62 12.43 2.95 13.20
N ASN A 63 11.39 2.74 14.00
CA ASN A 63 10.61 1.51 14.05
C ASN A 63 9.13 1.77 13.77
N LEU A 64 8.76 2.98 13.33
CA LEU A 64 7.39 3.31 12.98
C LEU A 64 7.13 2.88 11.53
N PRO A 65 6.13 2.03 11.27
CA PRO A 65 5.71 1.72 9.92
C PRO A 65 5.24 2.97 9.16
N PRO A 66 5.46 3.03 7.84
CA PRO A 66 4.87 4.06 7.01
C PRO A 66 3.35 3.90 6.92
N GLN A 67 2.68 4.94 6.41
CA GLN A 67 1.25 4.89 6.13
C GLN A 67 0.91 3.77 5.13
N VAL A 68 -0.17 3.03 5.40
CA VAL A 68 -0.73 2.03 4.48
C VAL A 68 -1.07 2.70 3.14
N PRO A 69 -0.65 2.13 1.99
CA PRO A 69 -1.04 2.65 0.69
C PRO A 69 -2.57 2.70 0.52
N ILE A 70 -3.05 3.84 0.01
CA ILE A 70 -4.45 4.01 -0.40
C ILE A 70 -4.47 4.02 -1.91
N LEU A 71 -5.10 3.01 -2.51
CA LEU A 71 -5.27 2.93 -3.96
C LEU A 71 -6.44 3.80 -4.40
N ASN A 72 -6.30 4.43 -5.57
CA ASN A 72 -7.41 5.09 -6.24
C ASN A 72 -8.45 4.04 -6.66
N ALA A 73 -9.67 4.50 -6.94
CA ALA A 73 -10.72 3.62 -7.45
C ALA A 73 -10.30 3.02 -8.79
N LEU A 74 -10.51 1.71 -8.93
CA LEU A 74 -10.34 0.96 -10.17
C LEU A 74 -11.73 0.51 -10.67
N PRO A 75 -11.89 0.27 -11.99
CA PRO A 75 -13.14 -0.26 -12.50
C PRO A 75 -13.40 -1.68 -11.98
N GLU A 76 -14.67 -2.07 -11.86
CA GLU A 76 -15.03 -3.44 -11.47
C GLU A 76 -14.64 -4.48 -12.54
N ALA A 77 -14.72 -4.09 -13.81
CA ALA A 77 -14.31 -4.89 -14.95
C ALA A 77 -13.70 -4.01 -16.06
N THR A 78 -12.87 -4.60 -16.92
CA THR A 78 -12.23 -3.93 -18.05
C THR A 78 -11.97 -4.90 -19.19
N ASN A 79 -12.02 -4.42 -20.42
CA ASN A 79 -11.59 -5.14 -21.62
C ASN A 79 -10.14 -4.85 -22.03
N GLN A 80 -9.44 -4.02 -21.27
CA GLN A 80 -8.04 -3.73 -21.49
C GLN A 80 -7.18 -4.76 -20.76
N SER A 81 -6.21 -5.34 -21.48
CA SER A 81 -5.26 -6.30 -20.90
C SER A 81 -4.24 -5.67 -19.95
N GLU A 82 -4.18 -4.34 -19.89
CA GLU A 82 -3.26 -3.58 -19.06
C GLU A 82 -4.05 -2.60 -18.18
N ILE A 83 -3.63 -2.42 -16.93
CA ILE A 83 -4.17 -1.41 -16.02
C ILE A 83 -3.03 -0.62 -15.37
N GLU A 84 -3.29 0.65 -15.06
CA GLU A 84 -2.39 1.48 -14.27
C GLU A 84 -3.02 1.74 -12.90
N ILE A 85 -2.24 1.52 -11.85
CA ILE A 85 -2.66 1.70 -10.46
C ILE A 85 -2.02 2.98 -9.94
N PHE A 86 -2.88 3.86 -9.45
CA PHE A 86 -2.50 5.07 -8.75
C PHE A 86 -2.85 4.96 -7.28
N GLY A 87 -2.13 5.69 -6.45
CA GLY A 87 -2.46 5.78 -5.03
C GLY A 87 -1.57 6.77 -4.29
N ILE A 88 -1.76 6.80 -2.97
CA ILE A 88 -0.98 7.63 -2.05
C ILE A 88 -0.44 6.81 -0.87
N THR A 89 0.71 7.20 -0.35
CA THR A 89 1.32 6.67 0.89
C THR A 89 2.26 7.73 1.49
N GLU A 90 3.15 7.32 2.40
CA GLU A 90 4.21 8.18 2.92
C GLU A 90 5.19 8.61 1.82
N THR A 91 5.57 9.90 1.83
CA THR A 91 6.47 10.51 0.85
C THR A 91 7.82 9.78 0.79
N GLY A 92 8.24 9.38 -0.41
CA GLY A 92 9.51 8.69 -0.61
C GLY A 92 9.58 7.26 -0.06
N ALA A 93 8.45 6.68 0.38
CA ALA A 93 8.36 5.26 0.69
C ALA A 93 8.37 4.41 -0.59
N SER A 94 8.97 3.23 -0.52
CA SER A 94 8.86 2.21 -1.57
C SER A 94 7.50 1.54 -1.49
N VAL A 95 6.82 1.38 -2.63
CA VAL A 95 5.50 0.76 -2.73
C VAL A 95 5.60 -0.50 -3.58
N LYS A 96 5.37 -1.65 -2.94
CA LYS A 96 5.22 -2.94 -3.60
C LYS A 96 3.76 -3.18 -3.94
N ILE A 97 3.51 -3.54 -5.19
CA ILE A 97 2.18 -3.75 -5.74
C ILE A 97 2.03 -5.21 -6.10
N PHE A 98 0.92 -5.78 -5.67
CA PHE A 98 0.59 -7.19 -5.81
C PHE A 98 -0.63 -7.35 -6.71
N LEU A 99 -0.55 -8.36 -7.59
CA LEU A 99 -1.63 -8.79 -8.46
C LEU A 99 -1.79 -10.29 -8.29
N THR A 100 -2.98 -10.72 -7.86
CA THR A 100 -3.34 -12.12 -7.60
C THR A 100 -2.32 -12.83 -6.69
N GLY A 101 -1.85 -12.12 -5.66
CA GLY A 101 -0.90 -12.61 -4.66
C GLY A 101 0.58 -12.53 -5.05
N GLN A 102 0.92 -12.16 -6.29
CA GLN A 102 2.29 -12.00 -6.75
C GLN A 102 2.72 -10.53 -6.73
N GLU A 103 3.92 -10.24 -6.22
CA GLU A 103 4.54 -8.93 -6.38
C GLU A 103 4.88 -8.71 -7.87
N VAL A 104 4.21 -7.75 -8.50
CA VAL A 104 4.36 -7.46 -9.94
C VAL A 104 5.14 -6.17 -10.20
N LYS A 105 5.21 -5.28 -9.21
CA LYS A 105 5.87 -3.98 -9.36
C LYS A 105 6.34 -3.43 -8.02
N GLU A 106 7.44 -2.71 -8.06
CA GLU A 106 7.89 -1.82 -6.99
C GLU A 106 8.06 -0.41 -7.58
N THR A 107 7.59 0.61 -6.87
CA THR A 107 7.67 2.03 -7.24
C THR A 107 7.98 2.87 -6.00
N VAL A 108 8.20 4.18 -6.15
CA VAL A 108 8.48 5.08 -5.02
C VAL A 108 7.48 6.22 -5.04
N ALA A 109 6.91 6.53 -3.87
CA ALA A 109 6.02 7.67 -3.73
C ALA A 109 6.78 9.00 -3.88
N ASP A 110 6.18 9.97 -4.56
CA ASP A 110 6.75 11.30 -4.78
C ASP A 110 6.77 12.14 -3.48
N ASN A 111 7.15 13.42 -3.61
CA ASN A 111 7.24 14.34 -2.46
C ASN A 111 5.87 14.73 -1.90
N GLU A 112 4.80 14.43 -2.63
CA GLU A 112 3.41 14.63 -2.25
C GLU A 112 2.77 13.31 -1.77
N GLY A 113 3.50 12.20 -1.85
CA GLY A 113 3.07 10.86 -1.42
C GLY A 113 2.36 10.07 -2.51
N ASN A 114 2.20 10.60 -3.73
CA ASN A 114 1.55 9.90 -4.82
C ASN A 114 2.49 8.87 -5.45
N PHE A 115 1.94 7.77 -5.92
CA PHE A 115 2.66 6.80 -6.73
C PHE A 115 1.84 6.33 -7.92
N SER A 116 2.53 5.87 -8.97
CA SER A 116 1.97 5.12 -10.09
C SER A 116 2.75 3.82 -10.29
N SER A 117 2.04 2.75 -10.61
CA SER A 117 2.63 1.47 -11.02
C SER A 117 3.18 1.48 -12.45
N GLY A 118 2.78 2.44 -13.27
CA GLY A 118 2.75 2.29 -14.73
C GLY A 118 1.82 1.15 -15.14
N LYS A 119 1.90 0.72 -16.40
CA LYS A 119 1.05 -0.35 -16.91
C LYS A 119 1.43 -1.73 -16.38
N LEU A 120 0.43 -2.46 -15.88
CA LEU A 120 0.54 -3.84 -15.40
C LEU A 120 -0.39 -4.74 -16.20
N ASN A 121 0.09 -5.93 -16.56
CA ASN A 121 -0.71 -6.91 -17.30
C ASN A 121 -1.71 -7.62 -16.38
N LEU A 122 -2.97 -7.67 -16.80
CA LEU A 122 -4.03 -8.46 -16.18
C LEU A 122 -4.05 -9.87 -16.77
N THR A 123 -4.46 -10.84 -15.95
CA THR A 123 -4.80 -12.19 -16.39
C THR A 123 -6.30 -12.29 -16.62
N LEU A 124 -6.76 -13.07 -17.61
CA LEU A 124 -8.19 -13.25 -17.86
C LEU A 124 -8.92 -13.70 -16.58
N GLY A 125 -10.10 -13.13 -16.35
CA GLY A 125 -10.89 -13.34 -15.14
C GLY A 125 -10.55 -12.37 -14.03
N GLN A 126 -10.71 -12.81 -12.78
CA GLN A 126 -10.55 -11.97 -11.61
C GLN A 126 -9.07 -11.70 -11.27
N ASN A 127 -8.71 -10.42 -11.14
CA ASN A 127 -7.40 -9.95 -10.69
C ASN A 127 -7.57 -9.23 -9.34
N GLU A 128 -6.93 -9.75 -8.29
CA GLU A 128 -6.95 -9.10 -6.97
C GLU A 128 -5.72 -8.20 -6.81
N ILE A 129 -5.94 -6.91 -6.57
CA ILE A 129 -4.92 -5.87 -6.54
C ILE A 129 -4.81 -5.29 -5.13
N TYR A 130 -3.60 -5.19 -4.61
CA TYR A 130 -3.30 -4.51 -3.34
C TYR A 130 -1.84 -4.05 -3.29
N ALA A 131 -1.50 -3.21 -2.32
CA ALA A 131 -0.15 -2.67 -2.16
C ALA A 131 0.34 -2.68 -0.70
N LEU A 132 1.66 -2.55 -0.54
CA LEU A 132 2.40 -2.48 0.72
C LEU A 132 3.46 -1.38 0.62
N ALA A 133 3.61 -0.54 1.64
CA ALA A 133 4.67 0.47 1.70
C ALA A 133 5.83 0.03 2.59
N ILE A 134 7.03 0.47 2.25
CA ILE A 134 8.28 0.29 3.01
C ILE A 134 8.97 1.65 3.12
N ASP A 135 9.26 2.10 4.33
CA ASP A 135 9.95 3.37 4.56
C ASP A 135 11.47 3.25 4.29
N LYS A 136 12.20 4.36 4.44
CA LYS A 136 13.67 4.39 4.27
C LYS A 136 14.43 3.60 5.34
N ALA A 137 13.83 3.38 6.51
CA ALA A 137 14.40 2.60 7.60
C ALA A 137 14.13 1.09 7.47
N GLY A 138 13.31 0.69 6.49
CA GLY A 138 12.92 -0.69 6.20
C GLY A 138 11.67 -1.16 6.97
N ASN A 139 10.94 -0.29 7.65
CA ASN A 139 9.67 -0.65 8.29
C ASN A 139 8.58 -0.81 7.23
N GLN A 140 7.72 -1.81 7.41
CA GLN A 140 6.65 -2.14 6.46
C GLN A 140 5.29 -1.77 7.02
N SER A 141 4.43 -1.19 6.19
CA SER A 141 3.02 -0.97 6.52
C SER A 141 2.24 -2.29 6.62
N THR A 142 0.96 -2.25 7.00
CA THR A 142 0.05 -3.34 6.61
C THR A 142 -0.27 -3.24 5.12
N VAL A 143 -0.83 -4.30 4.54
CA VAL A 143 -1.33 -4.24 3.15
C VAL A 143 -2.55 -3.32 3.04
N SER A 144 -2.75 -2.73 1.86
CA SER A 144 -3.94 -1.94 1.51
C SER A 144 -5.21 -2.79 1.47
N ASN A 145 -6.36 -2.13 1.29
CA ASN A 145 -7.57 -2.80 0.84
C ASN A 145 -7.31 -3.51 -0.49
N LYS A 146 -7.89 -4.70 -0.64
CA LYS A 146 -7.84 -5.51 -1.86
C LYS A 146 -8.96 -5.09 -2.78
N ILE A 147 -8.64 -4.76 -4.03
CA ILE A 147 -9.59 -4.39 -5.08
C ILE A 147 -9.60 -5.51 -6.11
N SER A 148 -10.77 -6.03 -6.44
CA SER A 148 -10.93 -7.03 -7.51
C SER A 148 -11.32 -6.35 -8.81
N VAL A 149 -10.59 -6.64 -9.89
CA VAL A 149 -10.88 -6.18 -11.25
C VAL A 149 -11.03 -7.41 -12.14
N TRP A 150 -12.17 -7.53 -12.82
CA TRP A 150 -12.39 -8.57 -13.83
C TRP A 150 -11.83 -8.13 -15.18
N TYR A 151 -10.85 -8.87 -15.70
CA TYR A 151 -10.42 -8.68 -17.09
C TYR A 151 -11.18 -9.67 -17.97
N ASP A 152 -11.99 -9.12 -18.87
CA ASP A 152 -12.78 -9.87 -19.85
C ASP A 152 -12.64 -9.21 -21.22
N ASN A 153 -12.21 -9.99 -22.22
CA ASN A 153 -12.00 -9.52 -23.58
C ASN A 153 -12.94 -10.18 -24.59
N GLU A 154 -13.96 -10.91 -24.14
CA GLU A 154 -14.94 -11.57 -24.99
C GLU A 154 -16.20 -10.69 -25.11
N PRO A 155 -16.63 -10.32 -26.32
CA PRO A 155 -17.91 -9.64 -26.51
C PRO A 155 -19.10 -10.50 -26.08
N PRO A 156 -20.16 -9.88 -25.52
CA PRO A 156 -21.33 -10.63 -25.09
C PRO A 156 -22.05 -11.24 -26.30
N THR A 157 -22.62 -12.43 -26.12
CA THR A 157 -23.48 -13.03 -27.16
C THR A 157 -24.72 -12.16 -27.41
N LEU A 158 -25.18 -12.11 -28.67
CA LEU A 158 -26.40 -11.41 -29.06
C LEU A 158 -27.08 -12.19 -30.17
N GLU A 159 -28.30 -12.65 -29.92
CA GLU A 159 -29.14 -13.39 -30.87
C GLU A 159 -30.49 -12.68 -31.03
N ILE A 160 -30.92 -12.49 -32.28
CA ILE A 160 -32.22 -11.92 -32.60
C ILE A 160 -33.09 -13.03 -33.17
N SER A 161 -34.18 -13.36 -32.49
CA SER A 161 -35.11 -14.40 -32.94
C SER A 161 -36.21 -13.83 -33.83
N GLN A 162 -36.64 -12.58 -33.56
CA GLN A 162 -37.59 -11.84 -34.39
C GLN A 162 -37.28 -10.33 -34.34
N PRO A 163 -37.57 -9.58 -35.41
CA PRO A 163 -37.96 -10.05 -36.74
C PRO A 163 -36.77 -10.67 -37.50
N GLU A 164 -37.06 -11.42 -38.56
CA GLU A 164 -36.05 -11.80 -39.55
C GLU A 164 -35.56 -10.55 -40.31
N ASP A 165 -34.29 -10.56 -40.74
CA ASP A 165 -33.75 -9.47 -41.56
C ASP A 165 -34.48 -9.39 -42.91
N ASN A 166 -34.69 -8.17 -43.40
CA ASN A 166 -35.46 -7.82 -44.60
C ASN A 166 -36.95 -8.23 -44.56
N LYS A 167 -37.53 -8.44 -43.36
CA LYS A 167 -38.95 -8.75 -43.23
C LYS A 167 -39.83 -7.59 -43.68
N THR A 168 -40.84 -7.88 -44.49
CA THR A 168 -41.93 -6.93 -44.78
C THR A 168 -43.03 -7.05 -43.72
N ILE A 169 -43.40 -5.91 -43.14
CA ILE A 169 -44.47 -5.77 -42.15
C ILE A 169 -45.61 -4.99 -42.80
N SER A 170 -46.83 -5.50 -42.67
CA SER A 170 -48.07 -4.86 -43.14
C SER A 170 -49.12 -4.76 -42.03
N ASP A 171 -48.67 -4.71 -40.78
CA ASP A 171 -49.54 -4.51 -39.62
C ASP A 171 -50.10 -3.08 -39.63
N GLU A 172 -51.42 -2.95 -39.44
CA GLU A 172 -52.10 -1.65 -39.35
C GLU A 172 -51.55 -0.76 -38.23
N LYS A 173 -50.87 -1.34 -37.23
CA LYS A 173 -50.32 -0.63 -36.07
C LYS A 173 -48.94 0.01 -36.32
N ALA A 174 -48.30 -0.23 -37.47
CA ALA A 174 -46.97 0.29 -37.81
C ALA A 174 -45.91 0.00 -36.73
N LYS A 175 -45.85 -1.25 -36.23
CA LYS A 175 -44.93 -1.67 -35.17
C LYS A 175 -44.28 -3.01 -35.49
N VAL A 176 -43.11 -3.27 -34.91
CA VAL A 176 -42.45 -4.58 -34.91
C VAL A 176 -41.97 -4.91 -33.50
N ASN A 177 -42.14 -6.17 -33.08
CA ASN A 177 -41.52 -6.66 -31.87
C ASN A 177 -40.15 -7.27 -32.21
N ILE A 178 -39.13 -6.80 -31.50
CA ILE A 178 -37.78 -7.30 -31.58
C ILE A 178 -37.60 -8.19 -30.36
N ILE A 179 -37.43 -9.48 -30.60
CA ILE A 179 -37.27 -10.50 -29.57
C ILE A 179 -35.90 -11.12 -29.77
N GLY A 180 -35.18 -11.33 -28.68
CA GLY A 180 -33.85 -11.89 -28.73
C GLY A 180 -33.34 -12.31 -27.37
N LYS A 181 -32.07 -12.69 -27.37
CA LYS A 181 -31.34 -13.10 -26.18
C LYS A 181 -29.92 -12.58 -26.23
N THR A 182 -29.41 -12.17 -25.08
CA THR A 182 -28.00 -11.83 -24.85
C THR A 182 -27.54 -12.51 -23.55
N GLU A 183 -26.34 -12.21 -23.08
CA GLU A 183 -25.88 -12.60 -21.76
C GLU A 183 -26.60 -11.85 -20.64
N GLU A 184 -26.48 -12.36 -19.41
CA GLU A 184 -26.97 -11.64 -18.24
C GLU A 184 -26.11 -10.41 -17.95
N ASP A 185 -26.70 -9.41 -17.28
CA ASP A 185 -26.05 -8.16 -16.89
C ASP A 185 -25.40 -7.35 -18.02
N VAL A 186 -25.89 -7.49 -19.25
CA VAL A 186 -25.49 -6.69 -20.43
C VAL A 186 -26.34 -5.43 -20.55
N GLU A 187 -25.72 -4.30 -20.90
CA GLU A 187 -26.42 -3.10 -21.37
C GLU A 187 -26.84 -3.30 -22.83
N LEU A 188 -28.13 -3.51 -23.08
CA LEU A 188 -28.70 -3.64 -24.42
C LEU A 188 -29.32 -2.32 -24.89
N ARG A 189 -28.98 -1.89 -26.11
CA ARG A 189 -29.56 -0.71 -26.76
C ARG A 189 -30.14 -1.07 -28.12
N ILE A 190 -31.31 -0.52 -28.45
CA ILE A 190 -31.94 -0.63 -29.77
C ILE A 190 -32.22 0.78 -30.27
N ASN A 191 -31.60 1.18 -31.39
CA ASN A 191 -31.62 2.55 -31.92
C ASN A 191 -31.33 3.59 -30.81
N ASP A 192 -30.24 3.38 -30.07
CA ASP A 192 -29.78 4.18 -28.93
C ASP A 192 -30.67 4.17 -27.67
N HIS A 193 -31.82 3.51 -27.69
CA HIS A 193 -32.70 3.35 -26.54
C HIS A 193 -32.29 2.16 -25.68
N LEU A 194 -32.12 2.38 -24.37
CA LEU A 194 -31.85 1.33 -23.40
C LEU A 194 -33.03 0.36 -23.29
N VAL A 195 -32.75 -0.94 -23.41
CA VAL A 195 -33.71 -2.03 -23.29
C VAL A 195 -33.36 -2.84 -22.05
N ILE A 196 -34.37 -3.08 -21.19
CA ILE A 196 -34.20 -3.86 -19.97
C ILE A 196 -34.28 -5.33 -20.34
N LEU A 197 -33.28 -6.09 -19.89
CA LEU A 197 -33.27 -7.54 -20.03
C LEU A 197 -34.19 -8.18 -18.99
N GLU A 198 -34.90 -9.22 -19.41
CA GLU A 198 -35.55 -10.17 -18.52
C GLU A 198 -34.53 -11.17 -17.96
N LYS A 199 -35.02 -12.17 -17.23
CA LYS A 199 -34.17 -13.24 -16.72
C LYS A 199 -33.46 -13.99 -17.85
N GLU A 200 -32.28 -14.51 -17.53
CA GLU A 200 -31.45 -15.27 -18.46
C GLU A 200 -31.07 -14.49 -19.75
N GLY A 201 -31.14 -13.15 -19.73
CA GLY A 201 -30.73 -12.28 -20.84
C GLY A 201 -31.74 -12.19 -21.99
N ASN A 202 -32.98 -12.66 -21.80
CA ASN A 202 -34.03 -12.51 -22.81
C ASN A 202 -34.48 -11.04 -22.90
N PHE A 203 -34.92 -10.59 -24.08
CA PHE A 203 -35.50 -9.27 -24.22
C PHE A 203 -36.61 -9.23 -25.26
N GLU A 204 -37.55 -8.31 -25.04
CA GLU A 204 -38.57 -7.94 -26.00
C GLU A 204 -38.68 -6.41 -26.07
N TYR A 205 -38.67 -5.87 -27.28
CA TYR A 205 -38.79 -4.43 -27.51
C TYR A 205 -39.71 -4.15 -28.70
N THR A 206 -40.75 -3.36 -28.48
CA THR A 206 -41.65 -2.90 -29.54
C THR A 206 -41.14 -1.60 -30.15
N LEU A 207 -40.74 -1.66 -31.42
CA LEU A 207 -40.32 -0.50 -32.20
C LEU A 207 -41.45 -0.01 -33.12
N GLY A 208 -41.67 1.31 -33.16
CA GLY A 208 -42.54 1.95 -34.15
C GLY A 208 -41.84 2.09 -35.51
N LEU A 209 -42.57 1.84 -36.59
CA LEU A 209 -42.06 1.84 -37.96
C LEU A 209 -42.53 3.08 -38.73
N ASN A 210 -41.64 3.62 -39.55
CA ASN A 210 -41.98 4.57 -40.60
C ASN A 210 -42.30 3.82 -41.89
N SER A 211 -43.13 4.39 -42.77
CA SER A 211 -43.39 3.79 -44.09
C SER A 211 -42.09 3.64 -44.89
N GLY A 212 -41.93 2.49 -45.53
CA GLY A 212 -40.71 2.13 -46.24
C GLY A 212 -39.68 1.42 -45.36
N GLU A 213 -38.40 1.65 -45.65
CA GLU A 213 -37.28 0.95 -45.01
C GLU A 213 -37.00 1.51 -43.61
N ASN A 214 -36.87 0.61 -42.62
CA ASN A 214 -36.49 0.93 -41.25
C ASN A 214 -35.24 0.12 -40.89
N LYS A 215 -34.14 0.82 -40.61
CA LYS A 215 -32.90 0.22 -40.11
C LYS A 215 -32.95 0.18 -38.59
N ILE A 216 -32.60 -0.97 -38.03
CA ILE A 216 -32.63 -1.25 -36.61
C ILE A 216 -31.22 -1.63 -36.20
N HIS A 217 -30.59 -0.79 -35.38
CA HIS A 217 -29.26 -1.01 -34.83
C HIS A 217 -29.40 -1.50 -33.39
N ILE A 218 -28.73 -2.61 -33.06
CA ILE A 218 -28.83 -3.28 -31.77
C ILE A 218 -27.42 -3.47 -31.24
N THR A 219 -27.14 -2.96 -30.04
CA THR A 219 -25.82 -3.00 -29.41
C THR A 219 -25.95 -3.63 -28.03
N ALA A 220 -25.21 -4.70 -27.78
CA ALA A 220 -25.05 -5.33 -26.48
C ALA A 220 -23.66 -4.97 -25.94
N THR A 221 -23.58 -4.39 -24.74
CA THR A 221 -22.32 -4.01 -24.07
C THR A 221 -22.23 -4.68 -22.69
N ASP A 222 -21.17 -5.43 -22.43
CA ASP A 222 -20.96 -6.05 -21.12
C ASP A 222 -20.39 -5.07 -20.07
N LYS A 223 -20.13 -5.56 -18.84
CA LYS A 223 -19.54 -4.75 -17.76
C LYS A 223 -18.08 -4.35 -18.01
N ALA A 224 -17.34 -5.13 -18.80
CA ALA A 224 -15.94 -4.85 -19.16
C ALA A 224 -15.84 -3.83 -20.32
N GLY A 225 -16.96 -3.53 -20.97
CA GLY A 225 -17.05 -2.63 -22.12
C GLY A 225 -16.88 -3.33 -23.47
N ASN A 226 -16.90 -4.67 -23.54
CA ASN A 226 -16.94 -5.37 -24.82
C ASN A 226 -18.31 -5.22 -25.48
N GLN A 227 -18.34 -5.16 -26.81
CA GLN A 227 -19.55 -4.86 -27.56
C GLN A 227 -19.81 -5.85 -28.68
N THR A 228 -21.08 -6.24 -28.83
CA THR A 228 -21.61 -6.93 -30.00
C THR A 228 -22.69 -6.08 -30.64
N GLU A 229 -22.51 -5.77 -31.92
CA GLU A 229 -23.47 -5.00 -32.71
C GLU A 229 -24.14 -5.88 -33.77
N LYS A 230 -25.45 -5.68 -33.95
CA LYS A 230 -26.22 -6.21 -35.06
C LYS A 230 -27.04 -5.11 -35.70
N SER A 231 -27.25 -5.25 -37.00
CA SER A 231 -28.15 -4.39 -37.76
C SER A 231 -29.10 -5.26 -38.57
N LEU A 232 -30.37 -4.92 -38.55
CA LEU A 232 -31.40 -5.56 -39.37
C LEU A 232 -32.29 -4.49 -39.99
N THR A 233 -32.86 -4.81 -41.15
CA THR A 233 -33.72 -3.92 -41.91
C THR A 233 -35.10 -4.53 -42.00
N VAL A 234 -36.15 -3.75 -41.74
CA VAL A 234 -37.53 -4.16 -41.99
C VAL A 234 -38.22 -3.14 -42.89
N THR A 235 -39.07 -3.61 -43.79
CA THR A 235 -39.84 -2.74 -44.69
C THR A 235 -41.29 -2.69 -44.22
N TYR A 236 -41.78 -1.49 -43.89
CA TYR A 236 -43.19 -1.29 -43.57
C TYR A 236 -43.98 -0.85 -44.80
N SER A 237 -44.91 -1.69 -45.23
CA SER A 237 -45.86 -1.39 -46.30
C SER A 237 -47.29 -1.40 -45.70
N PRO A 238 -47.88 -0.22 -45.44
CA PRO A 238 -49.25 -0.08 -44.94
C PRO A 238 -50.29 -0.77 -45.83
#